data_AF-A0A0N1NQW5-F1
#
_entry.id   AF-A0A0N1NQW5-F1
#
_cell.length_a   1.000
_cell.length_b   1.000
_cell.length_c   1.000
_cell.angle_alpha   90.00
_cell.angle_beta   90.00
_cell.angle_gamma   90.00
#
_symmetry.space_group_name_H-M   'P 1'
#
loop_
_entity.id
_entity.type
_entity.pdbx_description
1 polymer ?
#
loop_
_entity_poly.entity_id
_entity_poly.type
_entity_poly.pdbx_seq_one_letter_code
_entity_poly.pdbx_strand_id
1 'polypeptide(L)'
;MLRMWVINRLGPDTTDHDWSPEALASDTLDTLTFTPAQAAGLAEGWRDLPIERIRELRWHKNLTAHLESLVGYLAPGPVREQLAVWNATRSLLP
;
A
#
# COMPACT_ATOMS: atom_id res chain seq x y z
N MET A 1 -6.71 -6.57 5.16
CA MET A 1 -7.69 -5.90 4.27
C MET A 1 -8.56 -6.98 3.61
N LEU A 2 -9.89 -6.81 3.57
CA LEU A 2 -10.82 -7.89 3.19
C LEU A 2 -10.64 -8.36 1.74
N ARG A 3 -10.52 -7.44 0.77
CA ARG A 3 -10.32 -7.78 -0.65
C ARG A 3 -9.04 -8.61 -0.84
N MET A 4 -7.93 -8.26 -0.19
CA MET A 4 -6.71 -9.08 -0.24
C MET A 4 -6.91 -10.49 0.33
N TRP A 5 -7.66 -10.63 1.44
CA TRP A 5 -7.94 -11.95 2.00
C TRP A 5 -8.76 -12.81 1.03
N VAL A 6 -9.76 -12.22 0.38
CA VAL A 6 -10.58 -12.87 -0.65
C VAL A 6 -9.71 -13.34 -1.81
N ILE A 7 -8.89 -12.45 -2.39
CA ILE A 7 -7.97 -12.77 -3.50
C ILE A 7 -7.04 -13.93 -3.11
N ASN A 8 -6.44 -13.88 -1.91
CA ASN A 8 -5.54 -14.94 -1.45
C ASN A 8 -6.24 -16.30 -1.27
N ARG A 9 -7.51 -16.30 -0.87
CA ARG A 9 -8.21 -17.54 -0.50
C ARG A 9 -8.97 -18.16 -1.67
N LEU A 10 -9.57 -17.33 -2.51
CA LEU A 10 -10.48 -17.73 -3.58
C LEU A 10 -9.88 -17.52 -4.98
N GLY A 11 -8.75 -16.82 -5.07
CA GLY A 11 -8.12 -16.44 -6.31
C GLY A 11 -8.61 -15.09 -6.84
N PRO A 12 -7.86 -14.46 -7.74
CA PRO A 12 -8.31 -13.26 -8.43
C PRO A 12 -9.44 -13.57 -9.41
N ASP A 13 -10.37 -12.62 -9.54
CA ASP A 13 -11.40 -12.64 -10.58
C ASP A 13 -11.30 -11.31 -11.35
N THR A 14 -11.11 -11.37 -12.67
CA THR A 14 -10.98 -10.19 -13.52
C THR A 14 -12.34 -9.62 -13.95
N THR A 15 -13.43 -10.35 -13.69
CA THR A 15 -14.80 -9.90 -13.97
C THR A 15 -15.45 -9.19 -12.79
N ASP A 16 -14.92 -9.39 -11.57
CA ASP A 16 -15.29 -8.69 -10.35
C ASP A 16 -14.18 -7.72 -9.93
N HIS A 17 -14.48 -6.42 -9.95
CA HIS A 17 -13.54 -5.37 -9.59
C HIS A 17 -13.05 -5.47 -8.14
N ASP A 18 -13.89 -5.98 -7.22
CA ASP A 18 -13.49 -6.15 -5.82
C ASP A 18 -12.45 -7.26 -5.64
N TRP A 19 -12.34 -8.17 -6.60
CA TRP A 19 -11.46 -9.35 -6.58
C TRP A 19 -10.29 -9.21 -7.57
N SER A 20 -10.22 -8.10 -8.31
CA SER A 20 -9.12 -7.81 -9.20
C SER A 20 -7.91 -7.27 -8.42
N PRO A 21 -6.73 -7.92 -8.52
CA PRO A 21 -5.49 -7.41 -7.93
C PRO A 21 -5.10 -6.03 -8.47
N GLU A 22 -5.24 -5.82 -9.78
CA GLU A 22 -4.95 -4.54 -10.43
C GLU A 22 -5.89 -3.43 -9.94
N ALA A 23 -7.18 -3.71 -9.80
CA ALA A 23 -8.12 -2.76 -9.22
C ALA A 23 -7.74 -2.38 -7.78
N LEU A 24 -7.48 -3.38 -6.95
CA LEU A 24 -7.06 -3.16 -5.56
C LEU A 24 -5.74 -2.37 -5.48
N ALA A 25 -4.80 -2.63 -6.39
CA ALA A 25 -3.54 -1.91 -6.46
C ALA A 25 -3.75 -0.43 -6.77
N SER A 26 -4.51 -0.12 -7.82
CA SER A 26 -4.85 1.25 -8.20
C SER A 26 -5.62 1.97 -7.09
N ASP A 27 -6.66 1.35 -6.54
CA ASP A 27 -7.45 1.93 -5.44
C ASP A 27 -6.57 2.24 -4.21
N THR A 28 -5.63 1.35 -3.90
CA THR A 28 -4.69 1.57 -2.79
C THR A 28 -3.79 2.77 -3.09
N LEU A 29 -3.23 2.86 -4.29
CA LEU A 29 -2.36 3.97 -4.71
C LEU A 29 -3.09 5.31 -4.70
N ASP A 30 -4.32 5.35 -5.23
CA ASP A 30 -5.14 6.55 -5.30
C ASP A 30 -5.56 7.06 -3.92
N THR A 31 -5.62 6.17 -2.93
CA THR A 31 -5.94 6.53 -1.54
C THR A 31 -4.73 7.13 -0.80
N LEU A 32 -3.49 6.86 -1.23
CA LEU A 32 -2.30 7.35 -0.54
C LEU A 32 -2.12 8.85 -0.78
N THR A 33 -1.98 9.62 0.29
CA THR A 33 -1.87 11.09 0.20
C THR A 33 -0.44 11.58 0.16
N PHE A 34 0.52 10.77 0.61
CA PHE A 34 1.95 11.02 0.42
C PHE A 34 2.50 10.31 -0.80
N THR A 35 3.64 10.78 -1.30
CA THR A 35 4.51 9.95 -2.14
C THR A 35 5.41 9.07 -1.25
N PRO A 36 6.01 7.99 -1.78
CA PRO A 36 6.97 7.18 -1.02
C PRO A 36 8.13 8.00 -0.44
N ALA A 37 8.64 8.97 -1.19
CA ALA A 37 9.74 9.83 -0.76
C ALA A 37 9.32 10.77 0.38
N GLN A 38 8.11 11.36 0.30
CA GLN A 38 7.58 12.20 1.38
C GLN A 38 7.37 11.39 2.67
N ALA A 39 6.75 10.20 2.55
CA ALA A 39 6.50 9.34 3.69
C ALA A 39 7.81 8.87 4.36
N ALA A 40 8.82 8.51 3.56
CA ALA A 40 10.15 8.14 4.06
C ALA A 40 10.85 9.32 4.78
N GLY A 41 10.82 10.52 4.18
CA GLY A 41 11.44 11.70 4.79
C GLY A 41 10.78 12.10 6.12
N LEU A 42 9.44 12.01 6.21
CA LEU A 42 8.73 12.24 7.47
C LEU A 42 9.02 11.15 8.51
N ALA A 43 9.25 9.91 8.07
CA ALA A 43 9.54 8.80 8.97
C ALA A 43 10.90 8.92 9.67
N GLU A 44 11.91 9.54 9.06
CA GLU A 44 13.27 9.68 9.63
C GLU A 44 13.30 10.42 10.98
N GLY A 45 12.32 11.29 11.25
CA GLY A 45 12.18 12.04 12.50
C GLY A 45 10.80 11.92 13.15
N TRP A 46 10.07 10.83 12.92
CA TRP A 46 8.63 10.78 13.24
C TRP A 46 8.27 11.09 14.69
N ARG A 47 9.18 10.85 15.65
CA ARG A 47 8.96 11.08 17.09
C ARG A 47 8.80 12.55 17.45
N ASP A 48 9.36 13.45 16.64
CA ASP A 48 9.32 14.90 16.85
C ASP A 48 8.16 15.56 16.09
N LEU A 49 7.38 14.78 15.33
CA LEU A 49 6.25 15.29 14.57
C LEU A 49 5.01 15.52 15.46
N PRO A 50 4.12 16.45 15.06
CA PRO A 50 2.78 16.56 15.66
C PRO A 50 2.02 15.23 15.57
N ILE A 51 1.16 14.96 16.55
CA ILE A 51 0.44 13.69 16.67
C ILE A 51 -0.42 13.38 15.43
N GLU A 52 -0.94 14.41 14.76
CA GLU A 52 -1.70 14.30 13.52
C GLU A 52 -0.85 13.69 12.40
N ARG A 53 0.40 14.14 12.26
CA ARG A 53 1.34 13.61 11.25
C ARG A 53 1.76 12.18 11.57
N ILE A 54 1.97 11.86 12.85
CA ILE A 54 2.25 10.47 13.28
C ILE A 54 1.07 9.56 12.93
N ARG A 55 -0.17 10.02 13.15
CA ARG A 55 -1.38 9.28 12.78
C ARG A 55 -1.49 9.07 11.27
N GLU A 56 -1.20 10.08 10.46
CA GLU A 56 -1.17 9.95 9.01
C GLU A 56 -0.14 8.90 8.56
N LEU A 57 1.08 8.91 9.10
CA LEU A 57 2.10 7.91 8.77
C LEU A 57 1.66 6.48 9.15
N ARG A 58 1.06 6.31 10.34
CA ARG A 58 0.50 5.02 10.76
C ARG A 58 -0.65 4.56 9.88
N TRP A 59 -1.49 5.50 9.45
CA TRP A 59 -2.59 5.22 8.54
C TRP A 59 -2.05 4.71 7.20
N HIS A 60 -1.02 5.36 6.61
CA HIS A 60 -0.36 4.87 5.41
C HIS A 60 0.26 3.48 5.61
N LYS A 61 0.92 3.23 6.75
CA LYS A 61 1.51 1.91 7.08
C LYS A 61 0.48 0.79 7.15
N ASN A 62 -0.71 1.09 7.68
CA ASN A 62 -1.83 0.16 7.77
C ASN A 62 -2.49 -0.05 6.41
N LEU A 63 -2.72 1.02 5.65
CA LEU A 63 -3.30 0.97 4.31
C LEU A 63 -2.45 0.15 3.34
N THR A 64 -1.13 0.17 3.52
CA THR A 64 -0.17 -0.57 2.68
C THR A 64 0.18 -1.96 3.23
N ALA A 65 -0.51 -2.46 4.26
CA ALA A 65 -0.16 -3.73 4.89
C ALA A 65 -0.31 -4.96 3.98
N HIS A 66 -1.12 -4.88 2.92
CA HIS A 66 -1.34 -5.99 1.98
C HIS A 66 -0.40 -6.00 0.78
N LEU A 67 0.44 -4.98 0.61
CA LEU A 67 1.20 -4.80 -0.63
C LEU A 67 2.14 -5.95 -0.96
N GLU A 68 2.83 -6.51 0.04
CA GLU A 68 3.75 -7.64 -0.16
C GLU A 68 3.04 -8.83 -0.81
N SER A 69 1.84 -9.19 -0.34
CA SER A 69 1.05 -10.26 -0.95
C SER A 69 0.51 -9.85 -2.32
N LEU A 70 0.05 -8.60 -2.46
CA LEU A 70 -0.57 -8.11 -3.68
C LEU A 70 0.40 -8.09 -4.87
N VAL A 71 1.65 -7.70 -4.64
CA VAL A 71 2.70 -7.67 -5.67
C VAL A 71 2.91 -9.04 -6.34
N GLY A 72 2.64 -10.14 -5.63
CA GLY A 72 2.72 -11.50 -6.17
C GLY A 72 1.69 -11.83 -7.25
N TYR A 73 0.56 -11.11 -7.29
CA TYR A 73 -0.51 -11.32 -8.26
C TYR A 73 -0.43 -10.41 -9.49
N LEU A 74 0.40 -9.37 -9.45
CA LEU A 74 0.47 -8.37 -10.52
C LEU A 74 1.46 -8.79 -11.62
N ALA A 75 1.04 -8.56 -12.87
CA ALA A 75 1.97 -8.60 -14.00
C ALA A 75 3.09 -7.54 -13.85
N PRO A 76 4.29 -7.76 -14.44
CA PRO A 76 5.31 -6.73 -14.52
C PRO A 76 4.78 -5.45 -15.16
N GLY A 77 5.05 -4.30 -14.55
CA GLY A 77 4.57 -3.00 -15.03
C GLY A 77 4.64 -1.89 -13.98
N PRO A 78 4.26 -0.67 -14.35
CA PRO A 78 4.46 0.53 -13.53
C PRO A 78 3.71 0.47 -12.19
N VAL A 79 2.50 -0.10 -12.15
CA VAL A 79 1.72 -0.26 -10.91
C VAL A 79 2.45 -1.19 -9.94
N ARG A 80 2.97 -2.32 -10.43
CA ARG A 80 3.74 -3.27 -9.62
C ARG A 80 5.02 -2.64 -9.08
N GLU A 81 5.72 -1.88 -9.91
CA GLU A 81 6.93 -1.15 -9.50
C GLU A 81 6.63 -0.11 -8.41
N GLN A 82 5.55 0.67 -8.57
CA GLN A 82 5.12 1.65 -7.56
C GLN A 82 4.76 0.97 -6.24
N LEU A 83 4.03 -0.16 -6.28
CA LEU A 83 3.73 -0.92 -5.06
C LEU A 83 4.98 -1.49 -4.39
N ALA A 84 5.98 -1.93 -5.16
CA ALA A 84 7.23 -2.42 -4.61
C ALA A 84 8.00 -1.31 -3.86
N VAL A 85 8.04 -0.10 -4.43
CA VAL A 85 8.62 1.08 -3.75
C VAL A 85 7.87 1.38 -2.46
N TRP A 86 6.54 1.38 -2.49
CA TRP A 86 5.72 1.58 -1.29
C TRP A 86 5.93 0.50 -0.23
N ASN A 87 6.05 -0.76 -0.64
CA ASN A 87 6.32 -1.86 0.29
C ASN A 87 7.67 -1.69 0.99
N ALA A 88 8.70 -1.20 0.28
CA ALA A 88 9.98 -0.85 0.88
C ALA A 88 9.84 0.32 1.86
N THR A 89 9.19 1.43 1.45
CA THR A 89 8.96 2.60 2.31
C THR A 89 8.17 2.26 3.57
N ARG A 90 7.19 1.35 3.48
CA ARG A 90 6.33 0.94 4.60
C ARG A 90 7.15 0.48 5.81
N SER A 91 8.28 -0.20 5.58
CA SER A 91 9.15 -0.69 6.66
C SER A 91 9.74 0.42 7.53
N LEU A 92 9.83 1.64 6.99
CA LEU A 92 10.36 2.82 7.66
C LEU A 92 9.31 3.54 8.49
N LEU A 93 8.02 3.36 8.15
CA LEU A 93 6.92 4.07 8.79
C LEU A 93 6.74 3.60 10.26
N PRO A 94 6.30 4.50 11.17
CA PRO A 94 5.98 4.15 12.57
C PRO A 94 4.85 3.12 12.69
#